data_AF-A0A439UGY2-F1
#
_entry.id   AF-A0A439UGY2-F1
#
_cell.length_a   1.000
_cell.length_b   1.000
_cell.length_c   1.000
_cell.angle_alpha   90.00
_cell.angle_beta   90.00
_cell.angle_gamma   90.00
#
_symmetry.space_group_name_H-M   'P 1'
#
loop_
_entity.id
_entity.type
_entity.pdbx_description
1 polymer ?
#
loop_
_entity_poly.entity_id
_entity_poly.type
_entity_poly.pdbx_seq_one_letter_code
_entity_poly.pdbx_strand_id
1 'polypeptide(L)'
;MASESDRIARAGDYVLGLMNDAERERAERDLEIDPAFRDAVVRLAERMHIFDRAELADGEERWKQITQRIGELPQMRTSGLGDAGSPTVIRGLSQRPHGIGLHTLGGRRGFVVAAGLMVAFALGYLAGKL
;
A
#
# COMPACT_ATOMS: atom_id res chain seq x y z
N MET A 1 24.95 -9.79 -18.16
CA MET A 1 23.68 -10.53 -18.34
C MET A 1 22.91 -10.41 -17.04
N ALA A 2 21.70 -9.84 -17.04
CA ALA A 2 20.87 -9.78 -15.84
C ALA A 2 20.57 -11.21 -15.37
N SER A 3 20.89 -11.50 -14.12
CA SER A 3 20.72 -12.84 -13.53
C SER A 3 19.24 -13.23 -13.44
N GLU A 4 18.94 -14.52 -13.43
CA GLU A 4 17.56 -15.03 -13.27
C GLU A 4 16.90 -14.50 -12.00
N SER A 5 17.66 -14.38 -10.90
CA SER A 5 17.17 -13.81 -9.64
C SER A 5 16.75 -12.34 -9.78
N ASP A 6 17.46 -11.56 -10.60
CA ASP A 6 17.10 -10.16 -10.88
C ASP A 6 15.79 -10.06 -11.67
N ARG A 7 15.54 -10.99 -12.61
CA ARG A 7 14.26 -11.05 -13.32
C ARG A 7 13.11 -11.44 -12.40
N ILE A 8 13.34 -12.39 -11.48
CA ILE A 8 12.32 -12.82 -10.52
C ILE A 8 11.97 -11.69 -9.55
N ALA A 9 12.97 -10.98 -9.02
CA ALA A 9 12.73 -9.83 -8.14
C ALA A 9 11.91 -8.74 -8.86
N ARG A 10 12.33 -8.41 -10.09
CA ARG A 10 11.67 -7.39 -10.92
C ARG A 10 10.25 -7.78 -11.34
N ALA A 11 10.00 -9.07 -11.60
CA ALA A 11 8.66 -9.60 -11.87
C ALA A 11 7.77 -9.50 -10.63
N GLY A 12 8.34 -9.69 -9.44
CA GLY A 12 7.69 -9.45 -8.16
C GLY A 12 7.23 -8.01 -7.99
N ASP A 13 8.13 -7.06 -8.19
CA ASP A 13 7.80 -5.64 -8.09
C ASP A 13 6.72 -5.23 -9.11
N TYR A 14 6.75 -5.81 -10.31
CA TYR A 14 5.74 -5.58 -11.34
C TYR A 14 4.35 -6.13 -10.96
N VAL A 15 4.25 -7.40 -10.57
CA VAL A 15 2.97 -8.07 -10.22
C VAL A 15 2.33 -7.44 -8.98
N LEU A 16 3.15 -7.02 -8.01
CA LEU A 16 2.68 -6.39 -6.77
C LEU A 16 2.42 -4.88 -6.91
N GLY A 17 2.70 -4.29 -8.08
CA GLY A 17 2.50 -2.86 -8.33
C GLY A 17 3.42 -1.97 -7.51
N LEU A 18 4.63 -2.44 -7.18
CA LEU A 18 5.63 -1.71 -6.40
C LEU A 18 6.52 -0.82 -7.28
N MET A 19 6.43 -0.96 -8.60
CA MET A 19 7.19 -0.15 -9.57
C MET A 19 6.58 1.24 -9.75
N ASN A 20 7.45 2.23 -9.95
CA ASN A 20 7.01 3.55 -10.40
C ASN A 20 6.63 3.55 -11.90
N ASP A 21 5.99 4.63 -12.37
CA ASP A 21 5.47 4.70 -13.74
C ASP A 21 6.55 4.49 -14.83
N ALA A 22 7.76 5.02 -14.63
CA ALA A 22 8.85 4.88 -15.59
C ALA A 22 9.47 3.48 -15.59
N GLU A 23 9.49 2.82 -14.43
CA GLU A 23 9.89 1.41 -14.28
C GLU A 23 8.85 0.48 -14.90
N ARG A 24 7.57 0.78 -14.70
CA ARG A 24 6.47 0.05 -15.28
C ARG A 24 6.49 0.10 -16.81
N GLU A 25 6.68 1.28 -17.40
CA GLU A 25 6.77 1.43 -18.86
C GLU A 25 7.96 0.65 -19.45
N ARG A 26 9.10 0.60 -18.73
CA ARG A 26 10.22 -0.28 -19.11
C ARG A 26 9.85 -1.75 -18.99
N ALA A 27 9.22 -2.16 -17.91
CA ALA A 27 8.79 -3.54 -17.70
C ALA A 27 7.77 -4.00 -18.75
N GLU A 28 6.88 -3.12 -19.18
CA GLU A 28 5.89 -3.38 -20.24
C GLU A 28 6.58 -3.59 -21.60
N ARG A 29 7.60 -2.79 -21.94
CA ARG A 29 8.44 -3.07 -23.12
C ARG A 29 9.23 -4.36 -22.98
N ASP A 30 9.75 -4.65 -21.79
CA ASP A 30 10.51 -5.89 -21.54
C ASP A 30 9.62 -7.14 -21.62
N LEU A 31 8.33 -7.05 -21.32
CA LEU A 31 7.37 -8.16 -21.49
C LEU A 31 7.20 -8.57 -22.96
N GLU A 32 7.32 -7.62 -23.89
CA GLU A 32 7.26 -7.88 -25.32
C GLU A 32 8.56 -8.52 -25.84
N ILE A 33 9.71 -8.12 -25.29
CA ILE A 33 11.04 -8.46 -25.80
C ILE A 33 11.64 -9.70 -25.10
N ASP A 34 11.43 -9.87 -23.79
CA ASP A 34 12.03 -10.95 -22.99
C ASP A 34 11.00 -12.03 -22.60
N PRO A 35 11.01 -13.20 -23.28
CA PRO A 35 10.08 -14.28 -22.97
C PRO A 35 10.30 -14.91 -21.58
N ALA A 36 11.53 -14.85 -21.02
CA ALA A 36 11.82 -15.40 -19.71
C ALA A 36 11.29 -14.52 -18.58
N PHE A 37 11.36 -13.20 -18.75
CA PHE A 37 10.72 -12.24 -17.85
C PHE A 37 9.20 -12.42 -17.83
N ARG A 38 8.59 -12.57 -19.02
CA ARG A 38 7.16 -12.86 -19.14
C ARG A 38 6.75 -14.13 -18.40
N ASP A 39 7.52 -15.22 -18.55
CA ASP A 39 7.25 -16.47 -17.85
C ASP A 39 7.36 -16.31 -16.32
N ALA A 40 8.36 -15.54 -15.85
CA ALA A 40 8.49 -15.24 -14.42
C ALA A 40 7.28 -14.48 -13.86
N VAL A 41 6.74 -13.50 -14.60
CA VAL A 41 5.52 -12.77 -14.24
C VAL A 41 4.30 -13.69 -14.18
N VAL A 42 4.11 -14.55 -15.18
CA VAL A 42 2.97 -15.49 -15.23
C VAL A 42 3.03 -16.49 -14.07
N ARG A 43 4.18 -17.15 -13.87
CA ARG A 43 4.35 -18.12 -12.77
C ARG A 43 4.12 -17.49 -11.40
N LEU A 44 4.53 -16.23 -11.23
CA LEU A 44 4.33 -15.51 -9.98
C LEU A 44 2.86 -15.12 -9.79
N ALA A 45 2.19 -14.62 -10.84
CA ALA A 45 0.77 -14.30 -10.80
C ALA A 45 -0.08 -15.54 -10.48
N GLU A 46 0.22 -16.69 -11.08
CA GLU A 46 -0.44 -17.96 -10.77
C GLU A 46 -0.24 -18.38 -9.32
N ARG A 47 1.00 -18.28 -8.81
CA ARG A 47 1.29 -18.54 -7.39
C ARG A 47 0.50 -17.62 -6.47
N MET A 48 0.33 -16.35 -6.85
CA MET A 48 -0.41 -15.37 -6.06
C MET A 48 -1.93 -15.55 -6.17
N HIS A 49 -2.44 -16.02 -7.30
CA HIS A 49 -3.86 -16.31 -7.50
C HIS A 49 -4.38 -17.40 -6.55
N ILE A 50 -3.49 -18.26 -6.04
CA ILE A 50 -3.81 -19.22 -4.97
C ILE A 50 -4.29 -18.49 -3.69
N PHE A 51 -3.76 -17.30 -3.39
CA PHE A 51 -4.17 -16.50 -2.23
C PHE A 51 -5.50 -15.77 -2.44
N ASP A 52 -5.93 -15.59 -3.69
CA ASP A 52 -7.18 -14.90 -4.06
C ASP A 52 -8.39 -15.87 -4.09
N ARG A 53 -8.16 -17.17 -3.84
CA ARG A 53 -9.18 -18.23 -3.84
C ARG A 53 -10.12 -18.19 -2.63
N ALA A 54 -10.26 -17.06 -1.95
CA ALA A 54 -11.35 -16.87 -1.00
C ALA A 54 -12.51 -16.28 -1.78
N GLU A 55 -13.54 -17.10 -2.08
CA GLU A 55 -14.83 -16.54 -2.51
C GLU A 55 -15.22 -15.39 -1.56
N LEU A 56 -15.79 -14.33 -2.12
CA LEU A 56 -16.26 -13.14 -1.40
C LEU A 56 -17.42 -13.53 -0.47
N ALA A 57 -17.09 -14.20 0.62
CA ALA A 57 -17.95 -14.27 1.78
C ALA A 57 -18.19 -12.85 2.28
N ASP A 58 -19.42 -12.59 2.69
CA ASP A 58 -19.86 -11.30 3.23
C ASP A 58 -18.83 -10.74 4.22
N GLY A 59 -18.51 -9.45 4.04
CA GLY A 59 -17.32 -8.84 4.60
C GLY A 59 -17.24 -8.97 6.13
N GLU A 60 -18.38 -8.93 6.82
CA GLU A 60 -18.45 -9.03 8.27
C GLU A 60 -18.03 -10.42 8.78
N GLU A 61 -18.52 -11.48 8.15
CA GLU A 61 -18.22 -12.86 8.54
C GLU A 61 -16.75 -13.20 8.24
N ARG A 62 -16.23 -12.68 7.13
CA ARG A 62 -14.80 -12.78 6.80
C ARG A 62 -13.92 -12.07 7.81
N TRP A 63 -14.31 -10.87 8.27
CA TRP A 63 -13.56 -10.14 9.30
C TRP A 63 -13.56 -10.85 10.65
N LYS A 64 -14.67 -11.49 11.04
CA LYS A 64 -14.74 -12.32 12.26
C LYS A 64 -13.77 -13.52 12.17
N GLN A 65 -13.77 -14.22 11.04
CA GLN A 65 -12.87 -15.36 10.82
C GLN A 65 -11.39 -14.97 10.79
N ILE A 66 -11.05 -13.83 10.16
CA ILE A 66 -9.68 -13.29 10.16
C ILE A 66 -9.24 -12.98 11.60
N THR A 67 -10.07 -12.28 12.36
CA THR A 67 -9.77 -11.90 13.75
C THR A 67 -9.55 -13.14 14.62
N GLN A 68 -10.39 -14.15 14.48
CA GLN A 68 -10.25 -15.41 15.19
C GLN A 68 -8.94 -16.13 14.84
N ARG A 69 -8.65 -16.32 13.54
CA ARG A 69 -7.42 -16.99 13.10
C ARG A 69 -6.17 -16.25 13.57
N ILE A 70 -6.18 -14.92 13.53
CA ILE A 70 -5.10 -14.08 14.03
C ILE A 70 -4.90 -14.35 15.52
N GLY A 71 -5.98 -14.34 16.32
CA GLY A 71 -5.91 -14.66 17.76
C GLY A 71 -5.39 -16.08 18.09
N GLU A 72 -5.62 -17.05 17.21
CA GLU A 72 -5.17 -18.44 17.37
C GLU A 72 -3.67 -18.64 17.05
N LEU A 73 -3.02 -17.65 16.45
CA LEU A 73 -1.60 -17.74 16.09
C LEU A 73 -0.70 -17.89 17.33
N PRO A 74 0.34 -18.74 17.29
CA PRO A 74 1.24 -18.98 18.44
C PRO A 74 1.90 -17.70 18.99
N GLN A 75 2.25 -16.75 18.12
CA GLN A 75 2.84 -15.46 18.48
C GLN A 75 1.87 -14.52 19.20
N MET A 76 0.56 -14.79 19.16
CA MET A 76 -0.46 -14.04 19.91
C MET A 76 -0.89 -14.73 21.20
N ARG A 77 -0.59 -16.03 21.34
CA ARG A 77 -0.80 -16.78 22.59
C ARG A 77 0.27 -16.48 23.65
N THR A 78 1.43 -15.97 23.23
CA THR A 78 2.59 -15.68 24.08
C THR A 78 2.52 -14.32 24.78
N SER A 79 1.59 -13.44 24.42
CA SER A 79 1.35 -12.18 25.14
C SER A 79 0.60 -12.33 26.46
N GLY A 80 0.22 -13.56 26.86
CA GLY A 80 -0.50 -13.84 28.10
C GLY A 80 0.26 -14.64 29.17
N LEU A 81 1.48 -15.13 28.89
CA LEU A 81 2.21 -16.01 29.81
C LEU A 81 3.72 -15.74 29.74
N GLY A 82 4.21 -14.76 30.50
CA GLY A 82 5.64 -14.54 30.61
C GLY A 82 6.04 -13.17 31.13
N ASP A 83 5.93 -13.02 32.44
CA ASP A 83 6.71 -12.11 33.28
C ASP A 83 6.37 -10.61 33.22
N ALA A 84 6.07 -10.10 34.41
CA ALA A 84 5.98 -8.69 34.74
C ALA A 84 7.40 -8.09 34.82
N GLY A 85 8.16 -8.19 33.73
CA GLY A 85 9.32 -7.36 33.46
C GLY A 85 8.84 -6.02 32.92
N SER A 86 9.28 -4.93 33.54
CA SER A 86 8.98 -3.54 33.23
C SER A 86 8.73 -3.29 31.73
N PRO A 87 7.73 -2.47 31.34
CA PRO A 87 7.48 -2.19 29.94
C PRO A 87 8.79 -1.67 29.34
N THR A 88 9.34 -2.38 28.37
CA THR A 88 10.41 -1.86 27.53
C THR A 88 9.84 -0.67 26.79
N VAL A 89 9.95 0.49 27.44
CA VAL A 89 9.71 1.80 26.85
C VAL A 89 10.65 1.86 25.66
N ILE A 90 10.09 1.76 24.45
CA ILE A 90 10.82 2.03 23.22
C ILE A 90 11.33 3.46 23.36
N ARG A 91 12.61 3.62 23.70
CA ARG A 91 13.22 4.90 24.10
C ARG A 91 13.50 5.83 22.92
N GLY A 92 12.78 5.65 21.83
CA GLY A 92 12.91 6.42 20.60
C GLY A 92 12.93 5.50 19.38
N LEU A 93 12.04 5.78 18.43
CA LEU A 93 12.19 5.29 17.07
C LEU A 93 13.48 5.91 16.50
N SER A 94 14.47 5.09 16.14
CA SER A 94 15.70 5.54 15.46
C SER A 94 15.43 6.22 14.11
N GLN A 95 14.20 6.09 13.61
CA GLN A 95 13.78 6.64 12.35
C GLN A 95 12.55 7.50 12.59
N ARG A 96 12.72 8.81 12.38
CA ARG A 96 11.62 9.77 12.36
C ARG A 96 10.63 9.25 11.30
N PRO A 97 9.38 8.88 11.67
CA PRO A 97 8.39 8.61 10.64
C PRO A 97 8.30 9.87 9.79
N HIS A 98 8.47 9.72 8.48
CA HIS A 98 8.18 10.79 7.54
C HIS A 98 6.67 10.98 7.55
N GLY A 99 6.18 11.64 8.60
CA GLY A 99 4.86 12.20 8.62
C GLY A 99 4.84 13.25 7.52
N ILE A 100 4.16 12.96 6.43
CA ILE A 100 3.62 13.98 5.55
C ILE A 100 2.52 14.67 6.38
N GLY A 101 2.97 15.50 7.34
CA GLY A 101 2.11 16.31 8.14
C GLY A 101 1.50 17.38 7.25
N LEU A 102 0.24 17.73 7.52
CA LEU A 102 -0.52 18.82 6.89
C LEU A 102 0.19 20.19 6.91
N HIS A 103 1.40 20.28 7.47
CA HIS A 103 2.31 21.42 7.41
C HIS A 103 2.98 21.58 6.03
N THR A 104 2.96 20.56 5.15
CA THR A 104 3.47 20.67 3.77
C THR A 104 2.54 21.44 2.84
N LEU A 105 1.26 21.59 3.19
CA LEU A 105 0.43 22.66 2.65
C LEU A 105 0.78 23.96 3.39
N GLY A 106 1.74 24.68 2.81
CA GLY A 106 2.34 25.89 3.37
C GLY A 106 1.32 26.88 3.94
N GLY A 107 1.21 26.88 5.27
CA GLY A 107 0.34 27.69 6.13
C GLY A 107 -0.50 28.77 5.44
N ARG A 108 -0.09 30.04 5.55
CA ARG A 108 -0.86 31.22 5.10
C ARG A 108 -1.25 31.18 3.61
N ARG A 109 -0.44 30.55 2.75
CA ARG A 109 -0.72 30.46 1.31
C ARG A 109 -1.81 29.42 1.01
N GLY A 110 -1.80 28.28 1.70
CA GLY A 110 -2.86 27.28 1.58
C GLY A 110 -4.23 27.83 1.97
N PHE A 111 -4.29 28.64 3.03
CA PHE A 111 -5.54 29.28 3.47
C PHE A 111 -6.09 30.28 2.43
N VAL A 112 -5.21 31.07 1.80
CA VAL A 112 -5.63 32.02 0.75
C VAL A 112 -6.18 31.30 -0.48
N VAL A 113 -5.55 30.17 -0.88
CA VAL A 113 -6.04 29.36 -2.00
C VAL A 113 -7.41 28.75 -1.69
N ALA A 114 -7.58 28.19 -0.49
CA ALA A 114 -8.86 27.62 -0.07
C ALA A 114 -9.98 28.68 0.00
N ALA A 115 -9.68 29.86 0.55
CA ALA A 115 -10.63 30.97 0.59
C ALA A 115 -11.01 31.47 -0.81
N GLY A 116 -10.03 31.57 -1.72
CA GLY A 116 -10.26 31.96 -3.11
C GLY A 116 -11.17 30.98 -3.85
N LEU A 117 -10.95 29.67 -3.67
CA LEU A 117 -11.80 28.63 -4.26
C LEU A 117 -13.24 28.70 -3.75
N MET A 118 -13.44 28.88 -2.43
CA MET A 118 -14.79 29.01 -1.85
C MET A 118 -15.54 30.22 -2.41
N VAL A 119 -14.87 31.38 -2.54
CA VAL A 119 -15.47 32.60 -3.09
C VAL A 119 -15.81 32.42 -4.57
N ALA A 120 -14.91 31.85 -5.36
CA ALA A 120 -15.16 31.56 -6.78
C ALA A 120 -16.36 30.61 -6.95
N PHE A 121 -16.47 29.58 -6.11
CA PHE A 121 -17.59 28.63 -6.16
C PHE A 121 -18.92 29.28 -5.77
N ALA A 122 -18.94 30.11 -4.73
CA ALA A 122 -20.13 30.84 -4.31
C ALA A 122 -20.62 31.83 -5.37
N LEU A 123 -19.70 32.56 -6.01
CA LEU A 123 -20.00 33.47 -7.12
C LEU A 123 -20.52 32.71 -8.35
N GLY A 124 -19.88 31.60 -8.72
CA GLY A 124 -20.35 30.75 -9.82
C GLY A 124 -21.74 30.17 -9.57
N TYR A 125 -22.02 29.75 -8.33
CA TYR A 125 -23.35 29.25 -7.94
C TYR A 125 -24.42 30.34 -8.02
N LEU A 126 -24.12 31.57 -7.57
CA LEU A 126 -25.07 32.69 -7.68
C LEU A 126 -25.30 33.10 -9.14
N ALA A 127 -24.25 33.14 -9.97
CA ALA A 127 -24.35 33.50 -11.38
C ALA A 127 -25.11 32.45 -12.20
N GLY A 128 -24.99 31.15 -11.85
CA GLY A 128 -25.77 30.08 -12.48
C GLY A 128 -27.21 29.96 -11.97
N LYS A 129 -27.58 30.69 -10.90
CA LYS A 129 -28.93 30.70 -10.33
C LYS A 129 -29.80 31.85 -10.88
N LEU A 130 -29.19 32.84 -11.53
CA LEU A 130 -29.86 33.94 -12.24
C LEU A 130 -30.17 33.55 -13.68
#